data_AF-A0A4R2LE30-F1
#
_entry.id   AF-A0A4R2LE30-F1
#
_cell.length_a   1.000
_cell.length_b   1.000
_cell.length_c   1.000
_cell.angle_alpha   90.00
_cell.angle_beta   90.00
_cell.angle_gamma   90.00
#
_symmetry.space_group_name_H-M   'P 1'
#
loop_
_entity.id
_entity.type
_entity.pdbx_description
1 polymer ?
#
loop_
_entity_poly.entity_id
_entity_poly.type
_entity_poly.pdbx_seq_one_letter_code
_entity_poly.pdbx_strand_id
1 'polypeptide(L)'
;MGKKNPYRFTIGFNKEKPSHQKTADILNQAGDKAELIASAVLYYMGEDNNNIASEMDFRNLQPFIQELVKQEMQKLVGGTGYIQKQEEPEVMDLTLEEEIPVDAELAEDLFSAMDAFRKT
;
A
#
# COMPACT_ATOMS: atom_id res chain seq x y z
N MET A 1 -34.14 34.46 -25.98
CA MET A 1 -33.84 35.57 -25.04
C MET A 1 -32.49 35.29 -24.40
N GLY A 2 -31.43 35.99 -24.83
CA GLY A 2 -30.09 35.81 -24.29
C GLY A 2 -29.98 36.36 -22.86
N LYS A 3 -29.22 35.70 -21.99
CA LYS A 3 -28.97 36.17 -20.62
C LYS A 3 -28.35 37.57 -20.66
N LYS A 4 -28.84 38.48 -19.80
CA LYS A 4 -28.46 39.91 -19.74
C LYS A 4 -26.97 40.21 -19.48
N ASN A 5 -26.13 39.20 -19.27
CA ASN A 5 -24.66 39.22 -19.36
C ASN A 5 -24.15 37.76 -19.24
N PRO A 6 -23.35 37.24 -20.19
CA PRO A 6 -22.84 35.86 -20.10
C PRO A 6 -21.82 35.63 -18.97
N TYR A 7 -21.19 36.68 -18.44
CA TYR A 7 -20.14 36.58 -17.40
C TYR A 7 -20.66 36.79 -15.97
N ARG A 8 -21.97 36.97 -15.78
CA ARG A 8 -22.55 37.21 -14.46
C ARG A 8 -23.40 36.03 -14.03
N PHE A 9 -22.96 35.37 -12.96
CA PHE A 9 -23.65 34.26 -12.33
C PHE A 9 -24.07 34.63 -10.91
N THR A 10 -25.26 34.19 -10.51
CA THR A 10 -25.72 34.27 -9.11
C THR A 10 -25.88 32.84 -8.61
N ILE A 11 -25.10 32.46 -7.60
CA ILE A 11 -25.06 31.11 -7.03
C ILE A 11 -25.45 31.20 -5.56
N GLY A 12 -26.44 30.42 -5.15
CA GLY A 12 -26.89 30.30 -3.76
C GLY A 12 -26.44 28.98 -3.14
N PHE A 13 -25.80 29.03 -1.98
CA PHE A 13 -25.41 27.84 -1.21
C PHE A 13 -26.51 27.44 -0.22
N ASN A 14 -26.84 26.14 -0.14
CA ASN A 14 -27.82 25.64 0.83
C ASN A 14 -27.15 25.48 2.20
N LYS A 15 -27.66 26.19 3.21
CA LYS A 15 -27.15 26.17 4.59
C LYS A 15 -27.32 24.82 5.30
N GLU A 16 -28.17 23.92 4.82
CA GLU A 16 -28.38 22.61 5.44
C GLU A 16 -27.35 21.58 4.99
N LYS A 17 -26.63 21.82 3.89
CA LYS A 17 -25.66 20.88 3.34
C LYS A 17 -24.25 21.20 3.85
N PRO A 18 -23.56 20.28 4.55
CA PRO A 18 -22.21 20.53 5.08
C PRO A 18 -21.20 20.91 4.00
N SER A 19 -21.28 20.31 2.82
CA SER A 19 -20.42 20.66 1.68
C SER A 19 -20.63 22.10 1.21
N HIS A 20 -21.87 22.58 1.19
CA HIS A 20 -22.19 23.96 0.82
C HIS A 20 -21.74 24.96 1.88
N GLN A 21 -21.89 24.62 3.17
CA GLN A 21 -21.37 25.44 4.27
C GLN A 21 -19.85 25.58 4.14
N LYS A 22 -19.13 24.47 4.00
CA LYS A 22 -17.67 24.46 3.85
C LYS A 22 -17.21 25.26 2.64
N THR A 23 -17.86 25.10 1.49
CA THR A 23 -17.56 25.89 0.28
C THR A 23 -17.82 27.37 0.50
N ALA A 24 -18.93 27.73 1.16
CA ALA A 24 -19.22 29.12 1.49
C ALA A 24 -18.18 29.73 2.43
N ASP A 25 -17.73 28.99 3.45
CA ASP A 25 -16.70 29.45 4.39
C ASP A 25 -15.37 29.72 3.68
N ILE A 26 -14.95 28.82 2.78
CA ILE A 26 -13.74 29.00 1.95
C ILE A 26 -13.88 30.26 1.09
N LEU A 27 -15.00 30.42 0.38
CA LEU A 27 -15.21 31.58 -0.48
C LEU A 27 -15.29 32.89 0.31
N ASN A 28 -15.85 32.87 1.52
CA ASN A 28 -15.95 34.06 2.37
C ASN A 28 -14.57 34.54 2.87
N GLN A 29 -13.60 33.63 3.00
CA GLN A 29 -12.21 33.97 3.37
C GLN A 29 -11.36 34.39 2.16
N ALA A 30 -11.79 34.06 0.93
CA ALA A 30 -11.07 34.38 -0.28
C ALA A 30 -11.16 35.88 -0.63
N GLY A 31 -10.02 36.46 -1.02
CA GLY A 31 -9.92 37.83 -1.53
C GLY A 31 -10.71 38.03 -2.82
N ASP A 32 -10.42 37.24 -3.85
CA ASP A 32 -11.20 37.17 -5.08
C ASP A 32 -11.91 35.83 -5.22
N LYS A 33 -13.24 35.86 -5.07
CA LYS A 33 -14.10 34.68 -5.16
C LYS A 33 -14.30 34.21 -6.59
N ALA A 34 -14.31 35.14 -7.54
CA ALA A 34 -14.55 34.82 -8.94
C ALA A 34 -13.33 34.08 -9.50
N GLU A 35 -12.13 34.56 -9.19
CA GLU A 35 -10.89 33.91 -9.60
C GLU A 35 -10.77 32.51 -8.98
N LEU A 36 -11.00 32.38 -7.67
CA LEU A 36 -10.95 31.06 -7.01
C LEU A 36 -11.93 30.05 -7.61
N ILE A 37 -13.16 30.48 -7.93
CA ILE A 37 -14.15 29.63 -8.59
C ILE A 37 -13.69 29.26 -10.01
N ALA A 38 -13.15 30.21 -10.76
CA ALA A 38 -12.66 29.96 -12.11
C ALA A 38 -11.51 28.94 -12.11
N SER A 39 -10.48 29.14 -11.28
CA SER A 39 -9.36 28.20 -11.16
C SER A 39 -9.83 26.82 -10.70
N ALA A 40 -10.72 26.74 -9.71
CA ALA A 40 -11.23 25.45 -9.23
C ALA A 40 -12.01 24.68 -10.31
N VAL A 41 -12.80 25.38 -11.13
CA VAL A 41 -13.54 24.77 -12.24
C VAL A 41 -12.61 24.30 -13.35
N LEU A 42 -11.65 25.14 -13.76
CA LEU A 42 -10.65 24.77 -14.77
C LEU A 42 -9.80 23.59 -14.30
N TYR A 43 -9.37 23.59 -13.03
CA TYR A 43 -8.59 22.51 -12.43
C TYR A 43 -9.37 21.20 -12.46
N TYR A 44 -10.64 21.24 -12.03
CA TYR A 44 -11.50 20.04 -12.02
C TYR A 44 -11.76 19.48 -13.42
N MET A 45 -11.87 20.35 -14.44
CA MET A 45 -12.05 19.94 -15.83
C MET A 45 -10.73 19.52 -16.51
N GLY A 46 -9.58 19.66 -15.82
CA GLY A 46 -8.27 19.40 -16.39
C GLY A 46 -7.85 20.43 -17.46
N GLU A 47 -8.52 21.58 -17.52
CA GLU A 47 -8.22 22.68 -18.44
C GLU A 47 -7.18 23.65 -17.85
N ASP A 48 -6.85 23.49 -16.57
CA ASP A 48 -5.85 24.29 -15.87
C ASP A 48 -4.44 23.77 -16.16
N ASN A 49 -3.90 24.18 -17.31
CA ASN A 49 -2.55 23.82 -17.76
C ASN A 49 -1.43 24.43 -16.89
N ASN A 50 -1.78 25.27 -15.92
CA ASN A 50 -0.81 26.07 -15.16
C ASN A 50 -0.46 25.51 -13.76
N ASN A 51 -1.12 24.45 -13.27
CA ASN A 51 -0.84 23.95 -11.91
C ASN A 51 -0.76 22.43 -11.70
N ILE A 52 -1.14 21.60 -12.68
CA ILE A 52 -0.99 20.14 -12.52
C ILE A 52 0.39 19.64 -13.00
N ALA A 53 1.10 20.43 -13.81
CA ALA A 53 2.51 20.15 -14.16
C ALA A 53 3.50 20.40 -13.00
N SER A 54 3.02 20.88 -11.85
CA SER A 54 3.80 21.08 -10.63
C SER A 54 3.79 19.86 -9.69
N GLU A 55 2.87 18.91 -9.89
CA GLU A 55 2.75 17.71 -9.06
C GLU A 55 3.56 16.56 -9.67
N MET A 56 4.78 16.40 -9.15
CA MET A 56 5.84 15.48 -9.59
C MET A 56 6.42 15.80 -10.99
N ASP A 57 7.38 16.73 -11.02
CA ASP A 57 8.37 16.73 -12.09
C ASP A 57 9.08 15.36 -12.07
N PHE A 58 8.80 14.51 -13.06
CA PHE A 58 9.42 13.18 -13.20
C PHE A 58 10.96 13.26 -13.18
N ARG A 59 11.56 14.42 -13.49
CA ARG A 59 13.00 14.65 -13.31
C ARG A 59 13.44 14.59 -11.86
N ASN A 60 12.60 15.02 -10.92
CA ASN A 60 12.89 14.92 -9.48
C ASN A 60 12.77 13.47 -8.97
N LEU A 61 12.00 12.63 -9.66
CA LEU A 61 11.92 11.19 -9.38
C LEU A 61 13.03 10.39 -10.07
N GLN A 62 13.72 10.96 -11.06
CA GLN A 62 14.83 10.30 -11.76
C GLN A 62 15.87 9.65 -10.83
N PRO A 63 16.38 10.31 -9.76
CA PRO A 63 17.30 9.67 -8.83
C PRO A 63 16.70 8.47 -8.10
N PHE A 64 15.43 8.55 -7.69
CA PHE A 64 14.73 7.46 -7.02
C PHE A 64 14.46 6.27 -7.95
N ILE A 65 14.05 6.54 -9.20
CA ILE A 65 13.85 5.52 -10.23
C ILE A 65 15.18 4.82 -10.55
N GLN A 66 16.28 5.58 -10.68
CA GLN A 66 17.62 5.01 -10.91
C GLN A 66 18.07 4.11 -9.76
N GLU A 67 17.78 4.50 -8.52
CA GLU A 67 18.09 3.69 -7.34
C GLU A 67 17.27 2.39 -7.30
N LEU A 68 15.97 2.46 -7.57
CA LEU A 68 15.10 1.28 -7.68
C LEU A 68 15.58 0.32 -8.77
N VAL A 69 15.92 0.82 -9.95
CA VAL A 69 16.44 0.01 -11.06
C VAL A 69 17.78 -0.62 -10.68
N LYS A 70 18.68 0.13 -10.02
CA LYS A 70 19.97 -0.40 -9.55
C LYS A 70 19.79 -1.50 -8.53
N GLN A 71 18.88 -1.35 -7.57
CA GLN A 71 18.57 -2.38 -6.58
C GLN A 71 18.01 -3.64 -7.24
N GLU A 72 17.11 -3.50 -8.22
CA GLU A 72 16.53 -4.64 -8.93
C GLU A 72 17.58 -5.38 -9.78
N MET A 73 18.45 -4.64 -10.48
CA MET A 73 19.59 -5.23 -11.19
C MET A 73 20.56 -5.94 -10.24
N GLN A 74 20.81 -5.40 -9.04
CA GLN A 74 21.65 -6.05 -8.04
C GLN A 74 21.01 -7.31 -7.47
N LYS A 75 19.68 -7.40 -7.37
CA LYS A 75 18.99 -8.64 -6.99
C LYS A 75 19.09 -9.70 -8.08
N LEU A 76 19.00 -9.31 -9.35
CA LEU A 76 19.10 -10.23 -10.49
C LEU A 76 20.54 -10.71 -10.73
N VAL A 77 21.53 -9.81 -10.59
CA VAL A 77 22.96 -10.14 -10.71
C VAL A 77 23.49 -10.81 -9.43
N GLY A 78 22.92 -10.49 -8.27
CA GLY A 78 23.09 -11.22 -7.02
C GLY A 78 22.31 -12.54 -6.96
N GLY A 79 21.63 -12.91 -8.06
CA GLY A 79 21.03 -14.22 -8.30
C GLY A 79 22.05 -15.37 -8.43
N THR A 80 23.30 -15.14 -8.06
CA THR A 80 24.19 -16.13 -7.47
C THR A 80 24.74 -15.56 -6.15
N GLY A 81 24.06 -15.82 -5.03
CA GLY A 81 24.64 -15.62 -3.71
C GLY A 81 23.91 -14.67 -2.77
N TYR A 82 22.63 -14.88 -2.52
CA TYR A 82 22.07 -14.63 -1.19
C TYR A 82 21.24 -15.84 -0.77
N ILE A 83 21.95 -16.87 -0.31
CA ILE A 83 21.40 -17.74 0.72
C ILE A 83 21.11 -16.81 1.90
N GLN A 84 19.86 -16.36 2.03
CA GLN A 84 19.37 -16.09 3.37
C GLN A 84 19.50 -17.41 4.09
N LYS A 85 20.36 -17.45 5.10
CA LYS A 85 20.30 -18.44 6.15
C LYS A 85 19.01 -18.16 6.93
N GLN A 86 17.85 -18.39 6.29
CA GLN A 86 16.70 -18.88 7.01
C GLN A 86 17.17 -20.27 7.44
N GLU A 87 17.13 -20.53 8.75
CA GLU A 87 17.12 -21.90 9.23
C GLU A 87 16.02 -22.61 8.44
N GLU A 88 16.43 -23.41 7.45
CA GLU A 88 15.58 -24.46 6.95
C GLU A 88 15.14 -25.22 8.20
N PRO A 89 13.83 -25.43 8.44
CA PRO A 89 13.46 -26.42 9.42
C PRO A 89 14.18 -27.69 8.99
N GLU A 90 14.98 -28.25 9.88
CA GLU A 90 15.66 -29.53 9.68
C GLU A 90 14.57 -30.53 9.34
N VAL A 91 14.35 -30.74 8.04
CA VAL A 91 13.41 -31.71 7.53
C VAL A 91 14.09 -33.05 7.78
N MET A 92 13.80 -33.61 8.95
CA MET A 92 14.25 -34.93 9.36
C MET A 92 13.93 -35.89 8.21
N ASP A 93 14.97 -36.38 7.55
CA ASP A 93 14.84 -37.34 6.48
C ASP A 93 14.42 -38.67 7.10
N LEU A 94 13.12 -38.95 7.05
CA LEU A 94 12.50 -40.19 7.54
C LEU A 94 12.98 -41.44 6.79
N THR A 95 13.87 -41.30 5.80
CA THR A 95 14.48 -42.43 5.09
C THR A 95 15.80 -42.89 5.70
N LEU A 96 16.37 -42.13 6.65
CA LEU A 96 17.51 -42.59 7.45
C LEU A 96 16.97 -43.48 8.58
N GLU A 97 17.05 -44.80 8.37
CA GLU A 97 16.94 -45.79 9.43
C GLU A 97 18.15 -45.66 10.36
N GLU A 98 18.15 -44.64 11.23
CA GLU A 98 19.00 -44.66 12.40
C GLU A 98 18.47 -45.72 13.36
N GLU A 99 19.27 -46.76 13.62
CA GLU A 99 19.00 -47.74 14.66
C GLU A 99 18.99 -47.03 16.01
N ILE A 100 17.81 -46.61 16.46
CA ILE A 100 17.64 -46.07 17.81
C ILE A 100 17.96 -47.21 18.78
N PRO A 101 19.00 -47.08 19.63
CA PRO A 101 19.30 -48.11 20.63
C PRO A 101 18.17 -48.08 21.66
N VAL A 102 17.21 -49.00 21.53
CA VAL A 102 16.13 -49.14 22.49
C VAL A 102 16.71 -49.82 23.73
N ASP A 103 16.88 -49.05 24.80
CA ASP A 103 17.21 -49.62 26.11
C ASP A 103 15.97 -50.30 26.73
N ALA A 104 16.22 -51.18 27.71
CA ALA A 104 15.15 -51.99 28.31
C ALA A 104 14.12 -51.14 29.08
N GLU A 105 14.51 -49.94 29.54
CA GLU A 105 13.65 -49.01 30.27
C GLU A 105 12.67 -48.31 29.32
N LEU A 106 13.18 -47.82 28.18
CA LEU A 106 12.38 -47.22 27.12
C LEU A 106 11.41 -48.23 26.48
N ALA A 107 11.82 -49.50 26.37
CA ALA A 107 10.95 -50.56 25.89
C ALA A 107 9.75 -50.80 26.82
N GLU A 108 9.98 -50.90 28.13
CA GLU A 108 8.92 -51.08 29.13
C GLU A 108 7.94 -49.90 29.15
N ASP A 109 8.45 -48.67 29.05
CA ASP A 109 7.61 -47.47 28.98
C ASP A 109 6.72 -47.47 27.72
N LEU A 110 7.27 -47.89 26.58
CA LEU A 110 6.51 -47.98 25.33
C LEU A 110 5.41 -49.05 25.41
N PHE A 111 5.72 -50.23 25.95
CA PHE A 111 4.73 -51.30 26.11
C PHE A 111 3.63 -50.93 27.10
N SER A 112 4.00 -50.31 28.23
CA SER A 112 3.07 -49.79 29.22
C SER A 112 2.10 -48.77 28.62
N ALA A 113 2.63 -47.82 27.83
CA ALA A 113 1.82 -46.84 27.12
C ALA A 113 0.87 -47.51 26.13
N MET A 114 1.34 -48.47 25.33
CA MET A 114 0.50 -49.19 24.37
C MET A 114 -0.59 -50.06 25.04
N ASP A 115 -0.29 -50.69 26.18
CA ASP A 115 -1.25 -51.47 26.94
C ASP A 115 -2.34 -50.60 27.57
N ALA A 116 -2.02 -49.36 27.95
CA ALA A 116 -3.01 -48.40 28.43
C ALA A 116 -4.07 -48.08 27.35
N PHE A 117 -3.66 -47.97 26.08
CA PHE A 117 -4.59 -47.77 24.96
C PHE A 117 -5.42 -49.01 24.61
N ARG A 118 -4.95 -50.21 24.95
CA ARG A 118 -5.68 -51.46 24.68
C ARG A 118 -6.73 -51.80 25.73
N LYS A 119 -6.66 -51.19 26.92
CA LYS A 119 -7.60 -51.42 28.03
C LYS A 119 -8.81 -50.47 28.04
N THR A 120 -8.94 -49.61 27.03
CA THR A 120 -10.13 -48.78 26.75
C THR A 120 -10.94 -49.37 25.61
#